data_AF-A0ABD4ZQB3-F1
#
_entry.id   AF-A0ABD4ZQB3-F1
#
_cell.length_a   1.000
_cell.length_b   1.000
_cell.length_c   1.000
_cell.angle_alpha   90.00
_cell.angle_beta   90.00
_cell.angle_gamma   90.00
#
_symmetry.space_group_name_H-M   'P 1'
#
loop_
_entity.id
_entity.type
_entity.pdbx_description
1 polymer ?
#
loop_
_entity_poly.entity_id
_entity_poly.type
_entity_poly.pdbx_seq_one_letter_code
_entity_poly.pdbx_strand_id
1 'polypeptide(L)'
;MIAIKREIPPLVGFAKKNDRLIFQYCMLVRTVFIKYERPVTFSIQSKFGKTQELWIKNRLLNTSHRAIQHVPSVDEPDILISDYPIYRQLGANKQMEIFYWNGQPTSSDWERLKEKIHKIRSEKHKQVFDSLSFHQFS
;
A
#
# COMPACT_ATOMS: atom_id res chain seq x y z
N MET A 1 -38.94 15.58 -0.07
CA MET A 1 -37.83 15.90 -1.01
C MET A 1 -37.48 14.64 -1.78
N ILE A 2 -37.88 14.56 -3.05
CA ILE A 2 -37.65 13.38 -3.89
C ILE A 2 -36.28 13.56 -4.56
N ALA A 3 -35.31 12.72 -4.20
CA ALA A 3 -34.02 12.66 -4.89
C ALA A 3 -34.23 12.03 -6.27
N ILE A 4 -34.34 12.87 -7.30
CA ILE A 4 -34.36 12.42 -8.69
C ILE A 4 -32.95 11.94 -9.02
N LYS A 5 -32.71 10.64 -8.89
CA LYS A 5 -31.60 9.94 -9.54
C LYS A 5 -31.77 10.12 -11.04
N ARG A 6 -31.15 11.16 -11.62
CA ARG A 6 -30.98 11.28 -13.07
C ARG A 6 -29.93 10.27 -13.51
N GLU A 7 -30.29 8.99 -13.55
CA GLU A 7 -29.55 8.03 -14.35
C GLU A 7 -29.76 8.45 -15.80
N ILE A 8 -28.72 8.99 -16.44
CA ILE A 8 -28.77 9.45 -17.83
C ILE A 8 -28.92 8.20 -18.71
N PRO A 9 -30.13 7.89 -19.22
CA PRO A 9 -30.42 6.60 -19.86
C PRO A 9 -29.51 6.27 -21.07
N PRO A 10 -29.10 7.22 -21.92
CA PRO A 10 -28.22 6.89 -23.05
C PRO A 10 -26.81 6.48 -22.60
N LEU A 11 -26.30 7.02 -21.49
CA LEU A 11 -24.96 6.71 -20.98
C LEU A 11 -24.84 5.25 -20.55
N VAL A 12 -25.89 4.68 -19.94
CA VAL A 12 -25.90 3.25 -19.55
C VAL A 12 -25.91 2.34 -20.78
N GLY A 13 -26.62 2.73 -21.85
CA GLY A 13 -26.64 2.00 -23.11
C GLY A 13 -25.31 2.08 -23.88
N PHE A 14 -24.68 3.25 -23.90
CA PHE A 14 -23.34 3.43 -24.48
C PHE A 14 -22.25 2.73 -23.66
N ALA A 15 -22.35 2.71 -22.33
CA ALA A 15 -21.43 1.97 -21.47
C ALA A 15 -21.48 0.47 -21.78
N LYS A 16 -22.68 -0.14 -21.78
CA LYS A 16 -22.86 -1.58 -22.11
C LYS A 16 -22.33 -1.97 -23.49
N LYS A 17 -22.47 -1.10 -24.49
CA LYS A 17 -21.91 -1.35 -25.84
C LYS A 17 -20.38 -1.25 -25.87
N ASN A 18 -19.77 -0.57 -24.91
CA ASN A 18 -18.35 -0.26 -24.85
C ASN A 18 -17.65 -0.84 -23.61
N ASP A 19 -18.25 -1.82 -22.92
CA ASP A 19 -17.69 -2.42 -21.70
C ASP A 19 -16.25 -2.91 -21.90
N ARG A 20 -15.94 -3.45 -23.10
CA ARG A 20 -14.59 -3.86 -23.48
C ARG A 20 -13.62 -2.69 -23.57
N LEU A 21 -14.02 -1.57 -24.16
CA LEU A 21 -13.21 -0.35 -24.25
C LEU A 21 -12.96 0.24 -22.87
N ILE A 22 -14.01 0.32 -22.03
CA ILE A 22 -13.91 0.79 -20.65
C ILE A 22 -12.92 -0.09 -19.87
N PHE A 23 -13.03 -1.42 -19.99
CA PHE A 23 -12.11 -2.36 -19.38
C PHE A 23 -10.67 -2.14 -19.84
N GLN A 24 -10.44 -1.94 -21.14
CA GLN A 24 -9.11 -1.66 -21.69
C GLN A 24 -8.52 -0.36 -21.14
N TYR A 25 -9.32 0.71 -21.04
CA TYR A 25 -8.89 1.96 -20.42
C TYR A 25 -8.54 1.76 -18.94
N CYS A 26 -9.37 1.05 -18.17
CA CYS A 26 -9.08 0.73 -16.78
C CYS A 26 -7.77 -0.06 -16.63
N MET A 27 -7.50 -1.02 -17.53
CA MET A 27 -6.26 -1.80 -17.52
C MET A 27 -5.03 -0.95 -17.85
N LEU A 28 -5.13 -0.05 -18.83
CA LEU A 28 -4.06 0.89 -19.18
C LEU A 28 -3.76 1.83 -18.00
N VAL A 29 -4.80 2.43 -17.45
CA VAL A 29 -4.72 3.33 -16.30
C VAL A 29 -4.07 2.60 -15.12
N ARG A 30 -4.53 1.38 -14.77
CA ARG A 30 -3.93 0.54 -13.73
C ARG A 30 -2.43 0.29 -13.97
N THR A 31 -2.04 0.01 -15.21
CA THR A 31 -0.64 -0.28 -15.56
C THR A 31 0.26 0.93 -15.35
N VAL A 32 -0.21 2.12 -15.75
CA VAL A 32 0.49 3.39 -15.50
C VAL A 32 0.56 3.65 -14.00
N PHE A 33 -0.56 3.53 -13.28
CA PHE A 33 -0.60 3.77 -11.84
C PHE A 33 0.36 2.87 -11.06
N ILE A 34 0.43 1.57 -11.37
CA ILE A 34 1.37 0.65 -10.70
C ILE A 34 2.82 1.06 -10.91
N LYS A 35 3.17 1.58 -12.10
CA LYS A 35 4.54 2.00 -12.42
C LYS A 35 4.98 3.24 -11.64
N TYR A 36 4.06 4.16 -11.37
CA TYR A 36 4.33 5.41 -10.65
C TYR A 36 3.82 5.38 -9.20
N GLU A 37 3.41 4.20 -8.70
CA GLU A 37 2.95 4.01 -7.33
C GLU A 37 4.10 4.32 -6.37
N ARG A 38 3.88 5.19 -5.38
CA ARG A 38 4.88 5.43 -4.33
C ARG A 38 5.10 4.12 -3.57
N PRO A 39 6.34 3.62 -3.47
CA PRO A 39 6.59 2.34 -2.82
C PRO A 39 6.19 2.39 -1.35
N VAL A 40 5.73 1.25 -0.84
CA VAL A 40 5.68 1.03 0.62
C VAL A 40 7.09 0.72 1.09
N THR A 41 7.64 1.57 1.95
CA THR A 41 8.99 1.42 2.50
C THR A 41 8.93 0.57 3.75
N PHE A 42 9.84 -0.39 3.86
CA PHE A 42 9.92 -1.28 5.02
C PHE A 42 11.35 -1.43 5.52
N SER A 43 11.48 -1.69 6.82
CA SER A 43 12.72 -2.11 7.45
C SER A 43 12.48 -3.34 8.32
N ILE A 44 13.51 -4.15 8.51
CA ILE A 44 13.45 -5.38 9.30
C ILE A 44 14.50 -5.30 10.40
N GLN A 45 14.11 -5.65 11.61
CA GLN A 45 15.01 -5.85 12.74
C GLN A 45 14.75 -7.21 13.37
N SER A 46 15.75 -8.09 13.33
CA SER A 46 15.63 -9.44 13.88
C SER A 46 16.69 -9.74 14.93
N LYS A 47 16.27 -10.27 16.07
CA LYS A 47 17.19 -10.77 17.11
C LYS A 47 17.97 -12.02 16.68
N PHE A 48 17.52 -12.73 15.65
CA PHE A 48 18.17 -13.92 15.12
C PHE A 48 19.25 -13.60 14.06
N GLY A 49 19.49 -12.31 13.79
CA GLY A 49 20.60 -11.82 12.98
C GLY A 49 20.32 -11.71 11.47
N LYS A 50 21.36 -11.31 10.74
CA LYS A 50 21.29 -10.85 9.34
C LYS A 50 20.75 -11.89 8.35
N THR A 51 20.94 -13.18 8.61
CA THR A 51 20.45 -14.25 7.73
C THR A 51 18.92 -14.27 7.69
N GLN A 52 18.28 -14.14 8.85
CA GLN A 52 16.82 -14.08 8.93
C GLN A 52 16.30 -12.80 8.27
N GLU A 53 16.93 -11.65 8.53
CA GLU A 53 16.58 -10.38 7.90
C GLU A 53 16.64 -10.45 6.38
N LEU A 54 17.70 -11.05 5.83
CA LEU A 54 17.87 -11.23 4.40
C LEU A 54 16.80 -12.16 3.80
N TRP A 55 16.49 -13.27 4.48
CA TRP A 55 15.43 -14.19 4.04
C TRP A 55 14.07 -13.50 3.99
N ILE A 56 13.71 -12.75 5.04
CA ILE A 56 12.46 -11.98 5.11
C ILE A 56 12.42 -10.93 4.01
N LYS A 57 13.51 -10.18 3.83
CA LYS A 57 13.66 -9.15 2.79
C LYS A 57 13.40 -9.73 1.41
N ASN A 58 14.07 -10.83 1.06
CA ASN A 58 13.92 -11.47 -0.24
C ASN A 58 12.49 -11.97 -0.44
N ARG A 59 11.89 -12.56 0.60
CA ARG A 59 10.50 -13.01 0.54
C ARG A 59 9.53 -11.86 0.28
N LEU A 60 9.67 -10.73 0.98
CA LEU A 60 8.82 -9.56 0.79
C LEU A 60 8.95 -8.94 -0.59
N LEU A 61 10.18 -8.77 -1.08
CA LEU A 61 10.44 -8.23 -2.42
C LEU A 61 9.88 -9.13 -3.53
N ASN A 62 9.82 -10.45 -3.31
CA ASN A 62 9.30 -11.41 -4.29
C ASN A 62 7.79 -11.68 -4.15
N THR A 63 7.13 -11.28 -3.06
CA THR A 63 5.72 -11.62 -2.80
C THR A 63 4.75 -10.75 -3.61
N SER A 64 5.16 -9.57 -4.06
CA SER A 64 4.27 -8.57 -4.65
C SER A 64 4.85 -7.96 -5.92
N HIS A 65 4.05 -7.94 -6.99
CA HIS A 65 4.35 -7.18 -8.21
C HIS A 65 4.19 -5.67 -8.05
N ARG A 66 3.68 -5.20 -6.91
CA ARG A 66 3.55 -3.78 -6.57
C ARG A 66 4.80 -3.25 -5.87
N ALA A 67 5.03 -1.94 -6.01
CA ALA A 67 6.20 -1.27 -5.48
C ALA A 67 6.30 -1.40 -3.95
N ILE A 68 7.36 -2.07 -3.49
CA ILE A 68 7.77 -2.20 -2.10
C ILE A 68 9.29 -2.01 -2.07
N GLN A 69 9.80 -1.24 -1.12
CA GLN A 69 11.22 -0.89 -1.05
C GLN A 69 11.76 -1.11 0.36
N HIS A 70 12.93 -1.74 0.46
CA HIS A 70 13.64 -1.84 1.73
C HIS A 70 14.44 -0.57 1.99
N VAL A 71 14.29 0.02 3.18
CA VAL A 71 15.09 1.17 3.65
C VAL A 71 15.67 0.89 5.05
N PRO A 72 16.84 1.46 5.38
CA PRO A 72 17.34 1.49 6.75
C PRO A 72 16.31 2.03 7.74
N SER A 73 16.31 1.55 8.99
CA SER A 73 15.35 2.02 10.00
C SER A 73 15.52 3.51 10.35
N VAL A 74 16.72 4.07 10.09
CA VAL A 74 17.04 5.50 10.29
C VAL A 74 16.28 6.39 9.30
N ASP A 75 15.93 5.88 8.13
CA ASP A 75 15.23 6.61 7.07
C ASP A 75 13.70 6.62 7.25
N GLU A 76 13.22 6.31 8.46
CA GLU A 76 11.81 6.33 8.86
C GLU A 76 10.89 5.57 7.88
N PRO A 77 11.03 4.24 7.78
CA PRO A 77 10.17 3.42 6.91
C PRO A 77 8.69 3.56 7.28
N ASP A 78 7.79 3.31 6.34
CA ASP A 78 6.35 3.23 6.64
C ASP A 78 6.07 2.10 7.63
N ILE A 79 6.78 0.98 7.48
CA ILE A 79 6.62 -0.21 8.33
C ILE A 79 7.97 -0.74 8.84
N LEU A 80 8.05 -0.93 10.15
CA LEU A 80 9.16 -1.60 10.82
C LEU A 80 8.71 -2.99 11.27
N ILE A 81 9.32 -4.03 10.71
CA ILE A 81 9.03 -5.42 11.03
C ILE A 81 10.02 -5.89 12.09
N SER A 82 9.53 -6.37 13.22
CA SER A 82 10.41 -6.83 14.31
C SER A 82 9.92 -8.11 14.98
N ASP A 83 10.87 -8.92 15.44
CA ASP A 83 10.64 -10.13 16.24
C ASP A 83 10.89 -9.96 17.76
N TYR A 84 11.08 -8.72 18.18
CA TYR A 84 11.17 -8.31 19.57
C TYR A 84 10.42 -6.98 19.79
N PRO A 85 9.96 -6.70 21.03
CA PRO A 85 9.33 -5.44 21.34
C PRO A 85 10.34 -4.29 21.21
N ILE A 86 10.01 -3.30 20.37
CA ILE A 86 10.78 -2.06 20.20
C ILE A 86 10.11 -0.98 21.02
N TYR A 87 10.79 -0.49 22.05
CA TYR A 87 10.34 0.67 22.82
C TYR A 87 10.50 1.93 21.96
N ARG A 88 9.39 2.57 21.59
CA ARG A 88 9.47 3.93 21.03
C ARG A 88 9.89 4.88 22.13
N GLN A 89 10.96 5.63 21.88
CA GLN A 89 11.22 6.83 22.66
C GLN A 89 10.09 7.84 22.41
N LEU A 90 9.62 8.48 23.47
CA LEU A 90 8.62 9.56 23.42
C LEU A 90 9.14 10.65 22.47
N GLY A 91 8.54 10.76 21.27
CA GLY A 91 8.97 11.67 20.21
C GLY A 91 9.27 11.00 18.86
N ALA A 92 9.34 9.66 18.81
CA ALA A 92 9.51 8.94 17.54
C ALA A 92 8.33 9.16 16.59
N ASN A 93 8.65 9.39 15.30
CA ASN A 93 7.72 9.79 14.25
C ASN A 93 6.42 8.95 14.27
N LYS A 94 5.28 9.65 14.33
CA LYS A 94 3.94 9.04 14.49
C LYS A 94 3.54 8.20 13.27
N GLN A 95 4.23 8.37 12.14
CA GLN A 95 3.91 7.73 10.87
C GLN A 95 4.45 6.30 10.71
N MET A 96 5.57 5.94 11.35
CA MET A 96 6.14 4.59 11.24
C MET A 96 5.24 3.59 11.98
N GLU A 97 4.62 2.65 11.27
CA GLU A 97 3.87 1.55 11.88
C GLU A 97 4.83 0.41 12.25
N ILE A 98 4.74 -0.11 13.48
CA ILE A 98 5.53 -1.28 13.88
C ILE A 98 4.68 -2.54 13.71
N PHE A 99 5.24 -3.57 13.11
CA PHE A 99 4.65 -4.89 12.96
C PHE A 99 5.49 -5.90 13.73
N TYR A 100 4.85 -6.54 14.72
CA TYR A 100 5.49 -7.55 15.54
C TYR A 100 5.02 -8.94 15.12
N TRP A 101 5.98 -9.85 15.00
CA TRP A 101 5.75 -11.29 14.95
C TRP A 101 6.67 -11.97 15.96
N ASN A 102 6.36 -13.20 16.37
CA ASN A 102 7.16 -13.89 17.37
C ASN A 102 7.94 -15.03 16.71
N GLY A 103 9.26 -14.85 16.53
CA GLY A 103 10.12 -15.91 16.01
C GLY A 103 10.02 -16.08 14.49
N GLN A 104 9.78 -17.31 14.04
CA GLN A 104 9.55 -17.60 12.62
C GLN A 104 8.13 -17.23 12.22
N PRO A 105 7.96 -16.52 11.09
CA PRO A 105 6.65 -16.01 10.71
C PRO A 105 5.71 -17.10 10.22
N THR A 106 4.54 -17.18 10.85
CA THR A 106 3.46 -18.10 10.48
C THR A 106 2.70 -17.60 9.26
N SER A 107 1.91 -18.45 8.62
CA SER A 107 1.03 -18.05 7.50
C SER A 107 0.10 -16.89 7.88
N SER A 108 -0.45 -16.91 9.10
CA SER A 108 -1.28 -15.82 9.63
C SER A 108 -0.52 -14.51 9.81
N ASP A 109 0.76 -14.56 10.19
CA ASP A 109 1.59 -13.35 10.30
C ASP A 109 1.81 -12.72 8.92
N TRP A 110 2.01 -13.56 7.89
CA TRP A 110 2.13 -13.08 6.52
C TRP A 110 0.84 -12.44 6.01
N GLU A 111 -0.33 -12.99 6.34
CA GLU A 111 -1.62 -12.40 5.98
C GLU A 111 -1.83 -11.05 6.67
N ARG A 112 -1.59 -10.96 7.98
CA ARG A 112 -1.66 -9.71 8.73
C ARG A 112 -0.70 -8.65 8.19
N LEU A 113 0.51 -9.06 7.80
CA LEU A 113 1.49 -8.16 7.19
C LEU A 113 1.00 -7.64 5.82
N LYS A 114 0.42 -8.52 4.99
CA LYS A 114 -0.18 -8.11 3.70
C LYS A 114 -1.32 -7.11 3.88
N GLU A 115 -2.22 -7.35 4.82
CA GLU A 115 -3.31 -6.42 5.14
C GLU A 115 -2.77 -5.05 5.57
N LYS A 116 -1.73 -5.05 6.40
CA LYS A 116 -1.08 -3.82 6.86
C LYS A 116 -0.43 -3.04 5.72
N ILE A 117 0.30 -3.73 4.85
CA ILE A 117 0.87 -3.14 3.62
C ILE A 117 -0.24 -2.56 2.72
N HIS A 118 -1.38 -3.25 2.59
CA HIS A 118 -2.53 -2.74 1.81
C HIS A 118 -3.15 -1.48 2.43
N LYS A 119 -3.23 -1.42 3.75
CA LYS A 119 -3.73 -0.24 4.47
C LYS A 119 -2.81 0.97 4.25
N ILE A 120 -1.51 0.82 4.49
CA ILE A 120 -0.50 1.88 4.28
C ILE A 120 -0.56 2.39 2.85
N ARG A 121 -0.63 1.48 1.86
CA ARG A 121 -0.74 1.84 0.45
C ARG A 121 -2.00 2.65 0.16
N SER A 122 -3.14 2.24 0.70
CA SER A 122 -4.42 2.95 0.54
C SER A 122 -4.34 4.37 1.12
N GLU A 123 -3.69 4.53 2.28
CA GLU A 123 -3.48 5.84 2.91
C GLU A 123 -2.57 6.73 2.05
N LYS A 124 -1.46 6.20 1.51
CA LYS A 124 -0.60 6.93 0.58
C LYS A 124 -1.33 7.37 -0.68
N HIS A 125 -2.16 6.49 -1.26
CA HIS A 125 -2.98 6.85 -2.41
C HIS A 125 -3.95 7.96 -2.08
N LYS A 126 -4.64 7.87 -0.94
CA LYS A 126 -5.56 8.90 -0.49
C LYS A 126 -4.85 10.25 -0.34
N GLN A 127 -3.67 10.29 0.29
CA GLN A 127 -2.87 11.51 0.39
C GLN A 127 -2.50 12.10 -0.97
N VAL A 128 -2.13 11.26 -1.94
CA VAL A 128 -1.86 11.70 -3.32
C VAL A 128 -3.12 12.26 -3.97
N PHE A 129 -4.25 11.57 -3.88
CA PHE A 129 -5.53 12.06 -4.42
C PHE A 129 -5.99 13.36 -3.76
N ASP A 130 -5.86 13.48 -2.44
CA ASP A 130 -6.17 14.69 -1.69
C ASP A 130 -5.26 15.85 -2.13
N SER A 131 -3.97 15.59 -2.40
CA SER A 131 -3.05 16.61 -2.94
C SER A 131 -3.34 16.97 -4.40
N LEU A 132 -3.93 16.04 -5.15
CA LEU A 132 -4.36 16.23 -6.53
C LEU A 132 -5.78 16.81 -6.63
N SER A 133 -6.42 17.19 -5.50
CA SER A 133 -7.67 17.93 -5.52
C SER A 133 -7.45 19.12 -6.43
N PHE A 134 -7.97 18.99 -7.67
CA PHE A 134 -7.83 19.98 -8.72
C PHE A 134 -8.18 21.29 -8.05
N HIS A 135 -7.21 22.21 -7.97
CA HIS A 135 -7.54 23.59 -7.64
C HIS A 135 -8.66 23.91 -8.60
N GLN A 136 -9.86 24.02 -8.05
CA GLN A 136 -11.06 24.27 -8.82
C GLN A 136 -10.67 25.41 -9.72
N PHE A 137 -10.76 25.17 -11.03
CA PHE A 137 -10.59 26.21 -12.03
C PHE A 137 -11.55 27.33 -11.62
N SER A 138 -11.02 28.32 -10.92
CA SER A 138 -11.67 29.54 -10.46
C SER A 138 -11.45 30.60 -11.51
#